data_AF-A0A8J4WL24-F1
#
_entry.id   AF-A0A8J4WL24-F1
#
_cell.length_a   1.000
_cell.length_b   1.000
_cell.length_c   1.000
_cell.angle_alpha   90.00
_cell.angle_beta   90.00
_cell.angle_gamma   90.00
#
_symmetry.space_group_name_H-M   'P 1'
#
loop_
_entity.id
_entity.type
_entity.pdbx_description
1 polymer ?
#
loop_
_entity_poly.entity_id
_entity_poly.type
_entity_poly.pdbx_seq_one_letter_code
_entity_poly.pdbx_strand_id
1 'polypeptide(L)'
;MAYPGHRIGPNGETYNPTLKAPKEINLEQDCMALNNAMKGAGTDEDTVIDILGHRTLKQRLAIRDHYKATFGEDLIDKLTGELTGNFEELVQMLLGDSATTKAKALYKAMAGGGTKESVIIEILCTANPSRTLESDVKEDLGGDFERLAVALLQVLTCLNRIEAYANLLKEAMNGLGTTDSTLMRIIATRCEVDLGNISQLFEAKEEQSLEQRIREETSGDYRKLLLALLGSRWQE
;
A
#
# COMPACT_ATOMS: atom_id res chain seq x y z
N MET A 1 -12.56 -16.24 5.72
CA MET A 1 -12.13 -15.28 4.66
C MET A 1 -10.62 -15.38 4.55
N ALA A 2 -10.06 -15.59 3.35
CA ALA A 2 -8.62 -15.86 3.22
C ALA A 2 -7.94 -14.93 2.21
N TYR A 3 -7.15 -14.00 2.74
CA TYR A 3 -5.84 -13.60 2.22
C TYR A 3 -4.79 -14.37 3.05
N PRO A 4 -3.60 -14.80 2.58
CA PRO A 4 -2.89 -14.57 1.31
C PRO A 4 -2.67 -15.87 0.48
N GLY A 5 -2.34 -15.74 -0.82
CA GLY A 5 -1.90 -16.86 -1.67
C GLY A 5 -2.93 -17.44 -2.65
N HIS A 6 -4.07 -16.78 -2.84
CA HIS A 6 -5.10 -17.27 -3.74
C HIS A 6 -4.65 -17.20 -5.20
N ARG A 7 -4.17 -18.33 -5.72
CA ARG A 7 -4.25 -18.65 -7.15
C ARG A 7 -5.69 -18.92 -7.58
N ILE A 8 -6.71 -18.67 -6.75
CA ILE A 8 -8.11 -19.02 -7.00
C ILE A 8 -8.97 -17.77 -6.82
N GLY A 9 -9.66 -17.35 -7.88
CA GLY A 9 -10.54 -16.20 -7.90
C GLY A 9 -11.88 -16.44 -7.17
N PRO A 10 -12.72 -15.40 -7.07
CA PRO A 10 -14.00 -15.45 -6.34
C PRO A 10 -14.95 -16.56 -6.82
N ASN A 11 -14.79 -16.98 -8.08
CA ASN A 11 -15.61 -18.00 -8.74
C ASN A 11 -14.98 -19.40 -8.70
N GLY A 12 -13.87 -19.59 -7.97
CA GLY A 12 -13.13 -20.85 -7.97
C GLY A 12 -12.15 -21.02 -9.15
N GLU A 13 -12.03 -20.03 -10.03
CA GLU A 13 -11.13 -20.07 -11.18
C GLU A 13 -9.67 -19.89 -10.79
N THR A 14 -8.75 -20.68 -11.34
CA THR A 14 -7.34 -20.48 -11.06
C THR A 14 -6.73 -19.32 -11.86
N TYR A 15 -6.12 -18.34 -11.17
CA TYR A 15 -5.32 -17.30 -11.80
C TYR A 15 -4.05 -17.90 -12.42
N ASN A 16 -3.95 -17.77 -13.75
CA ASN A 16 -2.80 -18.22 -14.52
C ASN A 16 -1.83 -17.05 -14.74
N PRO A 17 -0.62 -17.07 -14.13
CA PRO A 17 0.36 -16.01 -14.34
C PRO A 17 0.86 -16.01 -15.79
N THR A 18 1.04 -14.83 -16.37
CA THR A 18 1.62 -14.65 -17.72
C THR A 18 3.14 -14.81 -17.71
N LEU A 19 3.79 -14.45 -16.60
CA LEU A 19 5.22 -14.65 -16.42
C LEU A 19 5.55 -16.15 -16.30
N LYS A 20 6.26 -16.67 -17.30
CA LYS A 20 6.83 -18.03 -17.30
C LYS A 20 8.30 -17.97 -16.88
N ALA A 21 8.53 -17.81 -15.58
CA ALA A 21 9.89 -17.79 -15.03
C ALA A 21 10.43 -19.23 -14.81
N PRO A 22 11.75 -19.46 -15.00
CA PRO A 22 12.37 -20.73 -14.69
C PRO A 22 12.35 -20.99 -13.17
N LYS A 23 12.28 -22.27 -12.76
CA LYS A 23 12.26 -22.63 -11.33
C LYS A 23 13.59 -22.30 -10.63
N GLU A 24 14.68 -22.50 -11.34
CA GLU A 24 16.04 -22.25 -10.89
C GLU A 24 16.73 -21.34 -11.90
N ILE A 25 17.65 -20.51 -11.42
CA ILE A 25 18.41 -19.55 -12.25
C ILE A 25 19.88 -19.65 -11.90
N ASN A 26 20.74 -19.32 -12.86
CA ASN A 26 22.17 -19.17 -12.63
C ASN A 26 22.49 -17.69 -12.44
N LEU A 27 22.60 -17.27 -11.17
CA LEU A 27 22.85 -15.88 -10.79
C LEU A 27 24.13 -15.32 -11.43
N GLU A 28 25.19 -16.13 -11.49
CA GLU A 28 26.46 -15.72 -12.07
C GLU A 28 26.31 -15.44 -13.57
N GLN A 29 25.66 -16.36 -14.29
CA GLN A 29 25.42 -16.19 -15.73
C GLN A 29 24.54 -14.97 -16.01
N ASP A 30 23.45 -14.79 -15.27
CA ASP A 30 22.56 -13.63 -15.41
C ASP A 30 23.32 -12.32 -15.14
N CYS A 31 24.14 -12.27 -14.09
CA CYS A 31 24.93 -11.09 -13.75
C CYS A 31 26.01 -10.78 -14.79
N MET A 32 26.72 -11.81 -15.28
CA MET A 32 27.72 -11.63 -16.34
C MET A 32 27.09 -11.15 -17.65
N ALA A 33 25.94 -11.71 -18.03
CA ALA A 33 25.21 -11.31 -19.23
C ALA A 33 24.74 -9.85 -19.12
N LEU A 34 24.14 -9.45 -17.99
CA LEU A 34 23.76 -8.07 -17.74
C LEU A 34 24.96 -7.12 -17.78
N ASN A 35 26.06 -7.46 -17.11
CA ASN A 35 27.27 -6.63 -17.12
C ASN A 35 27.82 -6.46 -18.55
N ASN A 36 27.81 -7.53 -19.35
CA ASN A 36 28.26 -7.46 -20.75
C ASN A 36 27.30 -6.66 -21.64
N ALA A 37 25.99 -6.75 -21.39
CA ALA A 37 24.98 -5.96 -22.10
C ALA A 37 25.15 -4.45 -21.90
N MET A 38 25.80 -4.04 -20.80
CA MET A 38 26.07 -2.64 -20.44
C MET A 38 27.52 -2.22 -20.73
N LYS A 39 28.26 -2.97 -21.57
CA LYS A 39 29.64 -2.62 -21.97
C LYS A 39 29.67 -1.94 -23.32
N GLY A 40 30.34 -0.79 -23.37
CA GLY A 40 30.63 -0.08 -24.62
C GLY A 40 29.67 1.08 -24.86
N ALA A 41 29.51 1.48 -26.12
CA ALA A 41 28.60 2.56 -26.48
C ALA A 41 27.18 2.00 -26.71
N GLY A 42 26.24 2.39 -25.85
CA GLY A 42 24.87 1.89 -25.85
C GLY A 42 24.69 0.66 -24.94
N THR A 43 23.44 0.19 -24.84
CA THR A 43 23.08 -1.01 -24.06
C THR A 43 22.50 -2.05 -25.01
N ASP A 44 22.74 -3.32 -24.75
CA ASP A 44 21.98 -4.42 -25.36
C ASP A 44 20.66 -4.59 -24.59
N GLU A 45 19.63 -3.82 -24.97
CA GLU A 45 18.33 -3.86 -24.30
C GLU A 45 17.62 -5.21 -24.45
N ASP A 46 17.88 -5.96 -25.52
CA ASP A 46 17.30 -7.29 -25.75
C ASP A 46 17.76 -8.27 -24.66
N THR A 47 19.05 -8.28 -24.34
CA THR A 47 19.58 -9.08 -23.22
C THR A 47 18.97 -8.67 -21.88
N VAL A 48 18.78 -7.36 -21.64
CA VAL A 48 18.15 -6.86 -20.41
C VAL A 48 16.69 -7.33 -20.31
N ILE A 49 15.93 -7.28 -21.40
CA ILE A 49 14.53 -7.73 -21.46
C ILE A 49 14.43 -9.25 -21.27
N ASP A 50 15.27 -10.02 -21.96
CA ASP A 50 15.25 -11.48 -21.90
C ASP A 50 15.55 -12.01 -20.50
N ILE A 51 16.42 -11.32 -19.75
CA ILE A 51 16.69 -11.64 -18.35
C ILE A 51 15.58 -11.10 -17.46
N LEU A 52 15.39 -9.78 -17.36
CA LEU A 52 14.51 -9.18 -16.34
C LEU A 52 13.01 -9.45 -16.60
N GLY A 53 12.61 -9.61 -17.87
CA GLY A 53 11.26 -9.94 -18.29
C GLY A 53 10.87 -11.40 -18.01
N HIS A 54 11.85 -12.29 -17.80
CA HIS A 54 11.64 -13.71 -17.55
C HIS A 54 12.16 -14.16 -16.18
N ARG A 55 12.19 -13.26 -15.20
CA ARG A 55 12.57 -13.54 -13.81
C ARG A 55 11.50 -13.02 -12.86
N THR A 56 11.18 -13.81 -11.84
CA THR A 56 10.28 -13.36 -10.76
C THR A 56 10.91 -12.23 -9.96
N LEU A 57 10.12 -11.44 -9.22
CA LEU A 57 10.66 -10.40 -8.34
C LEU A 57 11.72 -10.96 -7.38
N LYS A 58 11.46 -12.13 -6.76
CA LYS A 58 12.43 -12.79 -5.87
C LYS A 58 13.76 -13.09 -6.58
N GLN A 59 13.69 -13.58 -7.82
CA GLN A 59 14.87 -13.87 -8.63
C GLN A 59 15.62 -12.59 -9.03
N ARG A 60 14.90 -11.52 -9.42
CA ARG A 60 15.50 -10.23 -9.79
C ARG A 60 16.20 -9.57 -8.61
N LEU A 61 15.63 -9.62 -7.42
CA LEU A 61 16.27 -9.13 -6.21
C LEU A 61 17.54 -9.94 -5.89
N ALA A 62 17.49 -11.27 -6.04
CA ALA A 62 18.68 -12.11 -5.89
C ALA A 62 19.78 -11.79 -6.92
N ILE A 63 19.40 -11.49 -8.17
CA ILE A 63 20.34 -11.04 -9.22
C ILE A 63 20.97 -9.70 -8.79
N ARG A 64 20.18 -8.74 -8.31
CA ARG A 64 20.69 -7.44 -7.84
C ARG A 64 21.71 -7.61 -6.71
N ASP A 65 21.38 -8.41 -5.71
CA ASP A 65 22.25 -8.65 -4.55
C ASP A 65 23.54 -9.36 -4.98
N HIS A 66 23.45 -10.36 -5.88
CA HIS A 66 24.61 -11.07 -6.42
C HIS A 66 25.46 -10.19 -7.32
N TYR A 67 24.86 -9.35 -8.17
CA TYR A 67 25.56 -8.40 -9.02
C TYR A 67 26.42 -7.43 -8.20
N LYS A 68 25.85 -6.90 -7.10
CA LYS A 68 26.58 -6.04 -6.17
C LYS A 68 27.76 -6.75 -5.52
N ALA A 69 27.58 -8.02 -5.14
CA ALA A 69 28.66 -8.83 -4.58
C ALA A 69 29.78 -9.14 -5.59
N THR A 70 29.44 -9.40 -6.86
CA THR A 70 30.39 -9.78 -7.90
C THR A 70 31.16 -8.58 -8.49
N PHE A 71 30.49 -7.46 -8.72
CA PHE A 71 31.08 -6.30 -9.43
C PHE A 71 31.31 -5.08 -8.55
N GLY A 72 30.78 -5.05 -7.32
CA GLY A 72 30.91 -3.90 -6.41
C GLY A 72 30.00 -2.71 -6.76
N GLU A 73 29.24 -2.79 -7.84
CA GLU A 73 28.34 -1.73 -8.34
C GLU A 73 26.87 -2.10 -8.13
N ASP A 74 26.01 -1.11 -7.90
CA ASP A 74 24.57 -1.36 -7.82
C ASP A 74 23.99 -1.58 -9.22
N LEU A 75 23.20 -2.64 -9.40
CA LEU A 75 22.66 -3.02 -10.71
C LEU A 75 21.64 -2.00 -11.23
N ILE A 76 20.83 -1.39 -10.35
CA ILE A 76 19.87 -0.36 -10.77
C ILE A 76 20.66 0.85 -11.26
N ASP A 77 21.60 1.35 -10.47
CA ASP A 77 22.40 2.51 -10.85
C ASP A 77 23.14 2.29 -12.17
N LYS A 78 23.73 1.09 -12.35
CA LYS A 78 24.47 0.74 -13.56
C LYS A 78 23.56 0.69 -14.79
N LEU A 79 22.36 0.12 -14.69
CA LEU A 79 21.39 0.11 -15.79
C LEU A 79 20.81 1.51 -16.07
N THR A 80 20.45 2.26 -15.04
CA THR A 80 19.88 3.61 -15.23
C THR A 80 20.90 4.62 -15.76
N GLY A 81 22.20 4.37 -15.56
CA GLY A 81 23.25 5.18 -16.19
C GLY A 81 23.36 5.00 -17.71
N GLU A 82 22.86 3.90 -18.26
CA GLU A 82 22.96 3.57 -19.69
C GLU A 82 21.63 3.70 -20.44
N LEU A 83 20.51 3.72 -19.72
CA LEU A 83 19.15 3.78 -20.27
C LEU A 83 18.55 5.17 -20.08
N THR A 84 17.57 5.52 -20.92
CA THR A 84 16.81 6.78 -20.76
C THR A 84 15.31 6.59 -20.96
N GLY A 85 14.52 7.52 -20.44
CA GLY A 85 13.08 7.60 -20.71
C GLY A 85 12.28 6.41 -20.14
N ASN A 86 11.21 6.01 -20.83
CA ASN A 86 10.28 5.00 -20.30
C ASN A 86 10.95 3.64 -20.01
N PHE A 87 12.00 3.29 -20.75
CA PHE A 87 12.68 2.01 -20.59
C PHE A 87 13.53 1.97 -19.31
N GLU A 88 14.27 3.05 -19.03
CA GLU A 88 14.96 3.27 -17.76
C GLU A 88 13.99 3.14 -16.57
N GLU A 89 12.84 3.81 -16.67
CA GLU A 89 11.82 3.79 -15.62
C GLU A 89 11.27 2.38 -15.37
N LEU A 90 11.00 1.64 -16.45
CA LEU A 90 10.51 0.27 -16.36
C LEU A 90 11.53 -0.65 -15.70
N VAL A 91 12.80 -0.56 -16.09
CA VAL A 91 13.89 -1.36 -15.50
C VAL A 91 14.03 -1.09 -14.01
N GLN A 92 13.95 0.18 -13.58
CA GLN A 92 13.98 0.53 -12.17
C GLN A 92 12.78 -0.05 -11.40
N MET A 93 11.58 -0.08 -12.00
CA MET A 93 10.41 -0.72 -11.37
C MET A 93 10.53 -2.25 -11.30
N LEU A 94 11.15 -2.89 -12.29
CA LEU A 94 11.31 -4.36 -12.29
C LEU A 94 12.33 -4.80 -11.23
N LEU A 95 13.38 -4.01 -11.01
CA LEU A 95 14.47 -4.29 -10.05
C LEU A 95 14.24 -3.70 -8.66
N GLY A 96 13.32 -2.73 -8.53
CA GLY A 96 12.91 -2.16 -7.25
C GLY A 96 12.11 -3.16 -6.42
N ASP A 97 12.22 -3.05 -5.10
CA ASP A 97 11.29 -3.77 -4.23
C ASP A 97 9.86 -3.22 -4.39
N SER A 98 8.87 -3.97 -3.88
CA SER A 98 7.46 -3.58 -4.04
C SER A 98 7.12 -2.26 -3.36
N ALA A 99 7.82 -1.87 -2.30
CA ALA A 99 7.53 -0.63 -1.58
C ALA A 99 8.09 0.57 -2.36
N THR A 100 9.35 0.48 -2.77
CA THR A 100 10.05 1.49 -3.57
C THR A 100 9.34 1.76 -4.90
N THR A 101 8.92 0.70 -5.61
CA THR A 101 8.17 0.84 -6.87
C THR A 101 6.82 1.53 -6.70
N LYS A 102 6.08 1.19 -5.64
CA LYS A 102 4.78 1.81 -5.32
C LYS A 102 4.94 3.26 -4.88
N ALA A 103 5.96 3.58 -4.08
CA ALA A 103 6.28 4.94 -3.68
C ALA A 103 6.62 5.82 -4.89
N LYS A 104 7.47 5.34 -5.81
CA LYS A 104 7.81 6.07 -7.04
C LYS A 104 6.58 6.31 -7.93
N ALA A 105 5.70 5.32 -8.03
CA ALA A 105 4.47 5.45 -8.81
C ALA A 105 3.46 6.42 -8.16
N LEU A 106 3.37 6.45 -6.83
CA LEU A 106 2.59 7.45 -6.10
C LEU A 106 3.14 8.85 -6.29
N TYR A 107 4.45 9.06 -6.08
CA TYR A 107 5.11 10.33 -6.32
C TYR A 107 4.83 10.86 -7.73
N LYS A 108 4.92 10.01 -8.77
CA LYS A 108 4.61 10.40 -10.15
C LYS A 108 3.13 10.67 -10.42
N ALA A 109 2.23 10.02 -9.68
CA ALA A 109 0.80 10.28 -9.78
C ALA A 109 0.41 11.62 -9.15
N MET A 110 1.24 12.11 -8.23
CA MET A 110 1.04 13.34 -7.48
C MET A 110 1.86 14.52 -8.06
N ALA A 111 2.99 14.24 -8.70
CA ALA A 111 3.84 15.23 -9.31
C ALA A 111 3.26 15.80 -10.63
N GLY A 112 3.15 17.13 -10.71
CA GLY A 112 2.79 17.86 -11.93
C GLY A 112 1.51 18.70 -11.79
N GLY A 113 0.97 19.15 -12.93
CA GLY A 113 -0.30 19.88 -12.97
C GLY A 113 -1.49 18.92 -12.80
N GLY A 114 -1.97 18.78 -11.56
CA GLY A 114 -3.09 17.91 -11.20
C GLY A 114 -2.64 16.54 -10.66
N THR A 115 -3.59 15.77 -10.15
CA THR A 115 -3.37 14.47 -9.52
C THR A 115 -3.94 13.36 -10.41
N LYS A 116 -3.30 12.18 -10.45
CA LYS A 116 -3.80 10.99 -11.16
C LYS A 116 -4.43 10.01 -10.16
N GLU A 117 -5.65 10.32 -9.73
CA GLU A 117 -6.34 9.61 -8.64
C GLU A 117 -6.52 8.11 -8.92
N SER A 118 -6.69 7.70 -10.18
CA SER A 118 -6.84 6.28 -10.55
C SER A 118 -5.60 5.44 -10.22
N VAL A 119 -4.41 6.00 -10.44
CA VAL A 119 -3.13 5.35 -10.12
C VAL A 119 -2.94 5.26 -8.62
N ILE A 120 -3.33 6.31 -7.89
CA ILE A 120 -3.30 6.33 -6.43
C ILE A 120 -4.23 5.24 -5.88
N ILE A 121 -5.49 5.19 -6.31
CA ILE A 121 -6.46 4.17 -5.87
C ILE A 121 -5.93 2.75 -6.14
N GLU A 122 -5.38 2.49 -7.33
CA GLU A 122 -4.83 1.18 -7.69
C GLU A 122 -3.65 0.78 -6.79
N ILE A 123 -2.71 1.70 -6.55
CA ILE A 123 -1.55 1.45 -5.69
C ILE A 123 -2.01 1.23 -4.25
N LEU A 124 -2.92 2.07 -3.74
CA LEU A 124 -3.48 1.93 -2.41
C LEU A 124 -4.14 0.55 -2.27
N CYS A 125 -5.04 0.17 -3.19
CA CYS A 125 -5.75 -1.11 -3.12
C CYS A 125 -4.85 -2.35 -3.29
N THR A 126 -3.62 -2.21 -3.79
CA THR A 126 -2.69 -3.32 -4.03
C THR A 126 -1.41 -3.26 -3.19
N ALA A 127 -1.22 -2.22 -2.37
CA ALA A 127 -0.08 -2.05 -1.48
C ALA A 127 -0.15 -3.00 -0.28
N ASN A 128 0.96 -3.69 0.01
CA ASN A 128 1.26 -4.22 1.34
C ASN A 128 2.20 -3.20 1.97
N PRO A 129 1.78 -2.39 2.95
CA PRO A 129 2.24 -1.00 2.94
C PRO A 129 3.16 -0.63 4.09
N SER A 130 4.13 0.23 3.73
CA SER A 130 5.19 0.79 4.57
C SER A 130 4.85 2.25 4.95
N ARG A 131 5.42 2.74 6.07
CA ARG A 131 5.20 4.09 6.62
C ARG A 131 5.49 5.28 5.68
N THR A 132 6.31 5.09 4.65
CA THR A 132 6.70 6.16 3.72
C THR A 132 5.57 6.62 2.82
N LEU A 133 4.56 5.79 2.56
CA LEU A 133 3.45 6.17 1.68
C LEU A 133 2.49 7.19 2.31
N GLU A 134 2.42 7.26 3.64
CA GLU A 134 1.49 8.14 4.34
C GLU A 134 1.96 9.61 4.33
N SER A 135 3.26 9.87 4.44
CA SER A 135 3.81 11.23 4.39
C SER A 135 3.57 11.88 3.03
N ASP A 136 3.88 11.14 1.96
CA ASP A 136 3.81 11.66 0.59
C ASP A 136 2.36 11.97 0.20
N VAL A 137 1.41 11.13 0.65
CA VAL A 137 -0.03 11.34 0.44
C VAL A 137 -0.54 12.59 1.17
N LYS A 138 0.00 12.92 2.35
CA LYS A 138 -0.40 14.12 3.12
C LYS A 138 0.20 15.41 2.57
N GLU A 139 1.38 15.33 1.94
CA GLU A 139 2.05 16.50 1.38
C GLU A 139 1.44 16.91 0.03
N ASP A 140 1.07 15.94 -0.80
CA ASP A 140 0.68 16.19 -2.18
C ASP A 140 -0.83 16.10 -2.47
N LEU A 141 -1.63 15.53 -1.57
CA LEU A 141 -3.10 15.50 -1.70
C LEU A 141 -3.75 16.53 -0.78
N GLY A 142 -4.96 16.97 -1.13
CA GLY A 142 -5.75 17.86 -0.30
C GLY A 142 -7.22 17.49 -0.24
N GLY A 143 -7.90 17.95 0.80
CA GLY A 143 -9.34 17.79 0.97
C GLY A 143 -9.76 16.35 1.31
N ASP A 144 -10.98 15.96 0.93
CA ASP A 144 -11.55 14.67 1.35
C ASP A 144 -10.86 13.45 0.71
N PHE A 145 -10.16 13.64 -0.42
CA PHE A 145 -9.41 12.59 -1.09
C PHE A 145 -8.13 12.22 -0.33
N GLU A 146 -7.39 13.20 0.18
CA GLU A 146 -6.25 13.00 1.09
C GLU A 146 -6.67 12.19 2.32
N ARG A 147 -7.75 12.61 2.97
CA ARG A 147 -8.31 11.94 4.16
C ARG A 147 -8.65 10.48 3.89
N LEU A 148 -9.30 10.20 2.75
CA LEU A 148 -9.65 8.83 2.37
C LEU A 148 -8.42 7.99 2.01
N ALA A 149 -7.43 8.57 1.33
CA ALA A 149 -6.18 7.90 0.96
C ALA A 149 -5.33 7.54 2.19
N VAL A 150 -5.18 8.46 3.15
CA VAL A 150 -4.52 8.23 4.44
C VAL A 150 -5.28 7.15 5.24
N ALA A 151 -6.61 7.24 5.32
CA ALA A 151 -7.43 6.24 6.01
C ALA A 151 -7.25 4.83 5.39
N LEU A 152 -7.24 4.73 4.05
CA LEU A 152 -6.99 3.47 3.35
C LEU A 152 -5.57 2.96 3.61
N LEU A 153 -4.55 3.82 3.54
CA LEU A 153 -3.18 3.45 3.89
C LEU A 153 -3.10 2.92 5.33
N GLN A 154 -3.67 3.61 6.30
CA GLN A 154 -3.64 3.20 7.71
C GLN A 154 -4.36 1.85 7.95
N VAL A 155 -5.48 1.61 7.25
CA VAL A 155 -6.22 0.33 7.30
C VAL A 155 -5.45 -0.79 6.60
N LEU A 156 -4.69 -0.49 5.55
CA LEU A 156 -3.93 -1.48 4.78
C LEU A 156 -2.53 -1.74 5.39
N THR A 157 -1.93 -0.77 6.10
CA THR A 157 -0.52 -0.75 6.62
C THR A 157 -0.29 -1.58 7.87
N CYS A 158 -1.33 -2.24 8.36
CA CYS A 158 -1.42 -2.93 9.65
C CYS A 158 -0.11 -3.47 10.26
N LEU A 159 0.66 -2.59 10.91
CA LEU A 159 1.33 -2.91 12.18
C LEU A 159 0.46 -2.46 13.37
N ASN A 160 -0.51 -1.56 13.19
CA ASN A 160 -1.45 -1.20 14.27
C ASN A 160 -2.85 -0.75 13.78
N ARG A 161 -3.64 -1.68 13.24
CA ARG A 161 -5.01 -1.45 12.74
C ARG A 161 -5.95 -0.77 13.75
N ILE A 162 -5.81 -1.13 15.02
CA ILE A 162 -6.67 -0.64 16.11
C ILE A 162 -6.45 0.86 16.32
N GLU A 163 -5.19 1.29 16.24
CA GLU A 163 -4.78 2.69 16.36
C GLU A 163 -5.32 3.56 15.22
N ALA A 164 -5.30 3.04 13.99
CA ALA A 164 -5.87 3.70 12.83
C ALA A 164 -7.38 3.97 13.00
N TYR A 165 -8.15 2.96 13.39
CA TYR A 165 -9.59 3.13 13.61
C TYR A 165 -9.90 4.09 14.77
N ALA A 166 -9.11 4.09 15.85
CA ALA A 166 -9.29 5.03 16.95
C ALA A 166 -9.10 6.49 16.48
N ASN A 167 -8.06 6.77 15.69
CA ASN A 167 -7.83 8.11 15.15
C ASN A 167 -8.94 8.54 14.19
N LEU A 168 -9.41 7.64 13.32
CA LEU A 168 -10.51 7.94 12.38
C LEU A 168 -11.83 8.24 13.11
N LEU A 169 -12.11 7.52 14.20
CA LEU A 169 -13.28 7.81 15.04
C LEU A 169 -13.17 9.20 15.65
N LYS A 170 -11.98 9.61 16.11
CA LYS A 170 -11.76 10.94 16.70
C LYS A 170 -12.02 12.04 15.68
N GLU A 171 -11.44 11.91 14.49
CA GLU A 171 -11.62 12.88 13.40
C GLU A 171 -13.06 12.95 12.92
N ALA A 172 -13.74 11.81 12.80
CA ALA A 172 -15.14 11.75 12.39
C ALA A 172 -16.08 12.49 13.34
N MET A 173 -15.68 12.63 14.61
CA MET A 173 -16.44 13.25 15.68
C MET A 173 -15.97 14.68 16.04
N ASN A 174 -15.12 15.32 15.23
CA ASN A 174 -14.56 16.66 15.49
C ASN A 174 -15.13 17.78 14.58
N GLY A 175 -16.07 17.51 13.68
CA GLY A 175 -16.48 18.44 12.61
C GLY A 175 -17.97 18.75 12.54
N LEU A 176 -18.31 19.97 12.09
CA LEU A 176 -19.68 20.39 11.74
C LEU A 176 -20.12 19.75 10.41
N GLY A 177 -20.61 18.51 10.50
CA GLY A 177 -21.41 17.85 9.45
C GLY A 177 -20.67 17.53 8.14
N THR A 178 -20.15 16.31 8.03
CA THR A 178 -20.20 15.34 6.89
C THR A 178 -19.21 14.20 7.19
N THR A 179 -19.38 13.51 8.31
CA THR A 179 -18.52 12.41 8.78
C THR A 179 -19.30 11.23 9.38
N ASP A 180 -20.63 11.33 9.44
CA ASP A 180 -21.53 10.28 9.94
C ASP A 180 -21.35 8.95 9.21
N SER A 181 -21.07 8.97 7.90
CA SER A 181 -20.82 7.75 7.12
C SER A 181 -19.55 7.02 7.57
N THR A 182 -18.52 7.73 8.04
CA THR A 182 -17.28 7.14 8.56
C THR A 182 -17.49 6.55 9.95
N LEU A 183 -18.15 7.29 10.85
CA LEU A 183 -18.52 6.80 12.18
C LEU A 183 -19.37 5.52 12.10
N MET A 184 -20.45 5.57 11.31
CA MET A 184 -21.33 4.42 11.09
C MET A 184 -20.58 3.25 10.44
N ARG A 185 -19.80 3.50 9.39
CA ARG A 185 -19.06 2.44 8.68
C ARG A 185 -18.06 1.76 9.60
N ILE A 186 -17.30 2.49 10.42
CA ILE A 186 -16.34 1.90 11.36
C ILE A 186 -17.08 1.09 12.42
N ILE A 187 -18.08 1.67 13.08
CA ILE A 187 -18.83 0.97 14.13
C ILE A 187 -19.51 -0.30 13.57
N ALA A 188 -20.21 -0.21 12.45
CA ALA A 188 -20.95 -1.34 11.86
C ALA A 188 -20.03 -2.44 11.30
N THR A 189 -18.85 -2.10 10.78
CA THR A 189 -17.94 -3.12 10.22
C THR A 189 -16.98 -3.72 11.25
N ARG A 190 -16.80 -3.07 12.40
CA ARG A 190 -15.87 -3.51 13.44
C ARG A 190 -16.55 -4.06 14.69
N CYS A 191 -17.85 -3.83 14.88
CA CYS A 191 -18.60 -4.23 16.09
C CYS A 191 -18.40 -5.70 16.48
N GLU A 192 -18.39 -6.61 15.51
CA GLU A 192 -18.20 -8.05 15.76
C GLU A 192 -16.73 -8.51 15.70
N VAL A 193 -15.80 -7.62 15.34
CA VAL A 193 -14.40 -8.00 15.06
C VAL A 193 -13.47 -7.54 16.17
N ASP A 194 -13.35 -6.24 16.37
CA ASP A 194 -12.38 -5.65 17.31
C ASP A 194 -12.77 -4.25 17.82
N LEU A 195 -14.03 -3.84 17.66
CA LEU A 195 -14.50 -2.52 18.14
C LEU A 195 -14.25 -2.32 19.63
N GLY A 196 -14.29 -3.37 20.45
CA GLY A 196 -13.93 -3.30 21.87
C GLY A 196 -12.47 -2.87 22.09
N ASN A 197 -11.53 -3.44 21.34
CA ASN A 197 -10.11 -3.05 21.41
C ASN A 197 -9.89 -1.62 20.89
N ILE A 198 -10.64 -1.25 19.85
CA ILE A 198 -10.62 0.12 19.29
C ILE A 198 -11.13 1.12 20.33
N SER A 199 -12.25 0.81 21.02
CA SER A 199 -12.82 1.65 22.08
C SER A 199 -11.85 1.83 23.24
N GLN A 200 -11.21 0.75 23.71
CA GLN A 200 -10.23 0.82 24.80
C GLN A 200 -9.03 1.69 24.43
N LEU A 201 -8.52 1.57 23.21
CA LEU A 201 -7.39 2.38 22.77
C LEU A 201 -7.80 3.84 22.54
N PHE A 202 -9.02 4.08 22.04
CA PHE A 202 -9.59 5.42 21.92
C PHE A 202 -9.67 6.09 23.29
N GLU A 203 -10.23 5.41 24.30
CA GLU A 203 -10.30 5.86 25.70
C GLU A 203 -8.93 6.08 26.34
N ALA A 204 -7.92 5.28 25.99
CA ALA A 204 -6.58 5.48 26.50
C ALA A 204 -5.88 6.71 25.92
N LYS A 205 -6.33 7.19 24.75
CA LYS A 205 -5.74 8.34 24.03
C LYS A 205 -6.52 9.63 24.19
N GLU A 206 -7.82 9.53 24.39
CA GLU A 206 -8.74 10.66 24.51
C GLU A 206 -9.25 10.80 25.94
N GLU A 207 -9.56 12.03 26.36
CA GLU A 207 -10.08 12.30 27.71
C GLU A 207 -11.52 11.79 27.92
N GLN A 208 -12.22 11.44 26.84
CA GLN A 208 -13.60 10.98 26.84
C GLN A 208 -13.71 9.59 26.20
N SER A 209 -14.65 8.78 26.70
CA SER A 209 -14.95 7.49 26.10
C SER A 209 -15.57 7.62 24.72
N LEU A 210 -15.35 6.59 23.89
CA LEU A 210 -16.00 6.50 22.58
C LEU A 210 -17.53 6.55 22.72
N GLU A 211 -18.06 5.90 23.77
CA GLU A 211 -19.48 5.93 24.13
C GLU A 211 -19.97 7.36 24.42
N GLN A 212 -19.22 8.13 25.22
CA GLN A 212 -19.55 9.51 25.54
C GLN A 212 -19.54 10.40 24.30
N ARG A 213 -18.50 10.28 23.45
CA ARG A 213 -18.40 11.03 22.20
C ARG A 213 -19.56 10.76 21.27
N ILE A 214 -19.98 9.49 21.12
CA ILE A 214 -21.18 9.13 20.33
C ILE A 214 -22.43 9.79 20.90
N ARG A 215 -22.58 9.88 22.24
CA ARG A 215 -23.74 10.53 22.86
C ARG A 215 -23.82 12.03 22.58
N GLU A 216 -22.66 12.70 22.55
CA GLU A 216 -22.52 14.15 22.34
C GLU A 216 -22.71 14.51 20.86
N GLU A 217 -22.15 13.72 19.95
CA GLU A 217 -22.14 14.03 18.50
C GLU A 217 -23.35 13.48 17.73
N THR A 218 -24.12 12.55 18.31
CA THR A 218 -25.25 11.92 17.60
C THR A 218 -26.56 12.00 18.39
N SER A 219 -27.69 11.88 17.70
CA SER A 219 -29.02 11.98 18.32
C SER A 219 -30.02 10.97 17.73
N GLY A 220 -31.21 10.91 18.32
CA GLY A 220 -32.32 10.07 17.83
C GLY A 220 -32.00 8.58 17.79
N ASP A 221 -32.63 7.87 16.85
CA ASP A 221 -32.46 6.42 16.69
C ASP A 221 -31.11 6.03 16.11
N TYR A 222 -30.45 6.97 15.41
CA TYR A 222 -29.08 6.79 14.94
C TYR A 222 -28.11 6.59 16.10
N ARG A 223 -28.16 7.47 17.12
CA ARG A 223 -27.39 7.30 18.36
C ARG A 223 -27.64 5.95 19.02
N LYS A 224 -28.92 5.59 19.16
CA LYS A 224 -29.33 4.33 19.80
C LYS A 224 -28.72 3.11 19.10
N LEU A 225 -28.71 3.11 17.77
CA LEU A 225 -28.12 2.05 16.97
C LEU A 225 -26.60 1.95 17.17
N LEU A 226 -25.89 3.09 17.14
CA LEU A 226 -24.43 3.10 17.33
C LEU A 226 -24.02 2.61 18.72
N LEU A 227 -24.74 3.03 19.77
CA LEU A 227 -24.51 2.57 21.14
C LEU A 227 -24.80 1.07 21.29
N ALA A 228 -25.85 0.56 20.64
CA ALA A 228 -26.15 -0.86 20.64
C ALA A 228 -25.04 -1.68 19.95
N LEU A 229 -24.51 -1.19 18.83
CA LEU A 229 -23.40 -1.83 18.11
C LEU A 229 -22.06 -1.75 18.87
N LEU A 230 -21.87 -0.71 19.68
CA LEU A 230 -20.72 -0.60 20.59
C LEU A 230 -20.81 -1.58 21.77
N GLY A 231 -22.00 -2.13 22.05
CA GLY A 231 -22.24 -3.01 23.19
C GLY A 231 -22.54 -2.26 24.49
N SER A 232 -22.84 -0.95 24.42
CA SER A 232 -23.23 -0.15 25.58
C SER A 232 -24.56 -0.68 26.16
N ARG A 233 -24.59 -0.89 27.47
CA ARG A 233 -25.83 -1.27 28.16
C ARG A 233 -26.81 -0.09 28.13
N TRP A 234 -28.06 -0.36 27.77
CA TRP A 234 -29.15 0.61 27.91
C TRP A 234 -29.25 1.00 29.39
N GLN A 235 -28.97 2.27 29.70
CA GLN A 235 -29.40 2.88 30.96
C GLN A 235 -30.64 3.71 30.62
N GLU A 236 -31.77 3.34 31.23
CA GLU A 236 -33.03 4.10 31.20
C GLU A 236 -32.89 5.44 31.92
#